data_AF-A0ABD1IP69-F1
#
_entry.id   AF-A0ABD1IP69-F1
#
_cell.length_a   1.000
_cell.length_b   1.000
_cell.length_c   1.000
_cell.angle_alpha   90.00
_cell.angle_beta   90.00
_cell.angle_gamma   90.00
#
_symmetry.space_group_name_H-M   'P 1'
#
loop_
_entity.id
_entity.type
_entity.pdbx_description
1 polymer ?
#
loop_
_entity_poly.entity_id
_entity_poly.type
_entity_poly.pdbx_seq_one_letter_code
_entity_poly.pdbx_strand_id
1 'polypeptide(L)' 'TEKGSALHEAALFGKIDVVRLLLDSGIDVNIRDYQGRTALDILREHPPRNHNRSPDSYKTT' A
#
# COMPACT_ATOMS: atom_id res chain seq x y z
N THR A 1 20.77 0.45 4.68
CA THR A 1 19.53 -0.12 4.12
C THR A 1 18.39 0.32 4.99
N GLU A 2 17.56 1.19 4.46
CA GLU A 2 16.79 2.16 5.24
C GLU A 2 15.41 1.57 5.50
N LYS A 3 15.08 1.31 6.78
CA LYS A 3 13.87 0.60 7.20
C LYS A 3 12.56 1.20 6.66
N GLY A 4 12.57 2.47 6.26
CA GLY A 4 11.45 3.14 5.60
C GLY A 4 11.29 2.80 4.13
N SER A 5 12.37 2.62 3.37
CA SER A 5 12.30 2.57 1.90
C SER A 5 11.54 1.36 1.38
N ALA A 6 11.67 0.19 2.02
CA ALA A 6 10.95 -1.02 1.60
C ALA A 6 9.43 -0.89 1.73
N LEU A 7 8.94 -0.24 2.79
CA LEU A 7 7.51 -0.05 3.01
C LEU A 7 6.93 0.99 2.04
N HIS A 8 7.67 2.08 1.78
CA HIS A 8 7.27 3.09 0.79
C HIS A 8 7.28 2.53 -0.64
N GLU A 9 8.27 1.72 -1.02
CA GLU A 9 8.28 1.05 -2.32
C GLU A 9 7.12 0.07 -2.45
N ALA A 10 6.89 -0.79 -1.45
CA ALA A 10 5.76 -1.71 -1.46
C ALA A 10 4.41 -0.98 -1.59
N ALA A 11 4.26 0.17 -0.92
CA ALA A 11 3.12 1.05 -1.04
C ALA A 11 2.99 1.65 -2.45
N LEU A 12 4.08 2.16 -3.03
CA LEU A 12 4.12 2.75 -4.37
C LEU A 12 3.72 1.74 -5.46
N PHE A 13 4.13 0.48 -5.30
CA PHE A 13 3.75 -0.61 -6.21
C PHE A 13 2.39 -1.24 -5.90
N GLY A 14 1.67 -0.77 -4.87
CA GLY A 14 0.38 -1.32 -4.46
C GLY A 14 0.44 -2.77 -3.95
N LYS A 15 1.61 -3.22 -3.48
CA LYS A 15 1.84 -4.59 -3.00
C LYS A 15 1.39 -4.74 -1.54
N ILE A 16 0.08 -4.83 -1.34
CA ILE A 16 -0.53 -4.91 0.00
C ILE A 16 0.03 -6.09 0.82
N ASP A 17 0.29 -7.24 0.20
CA ASP A 17 0.83 -8.42 0.90
C ASP A 17 2.23 -8.15 1.47
N VAL A 18 3.06 -7.43 0.71
CA VAL A 18 4.41 -7.04 1.13
C VAL A 18 4.32 -5.99 2.24
N VAL A 19 3.42 -5.02 2.11
CA VAL A 19 3.15 -4.03 3.17
C VAL A 19 2.75 -4.73 4.46
N ARG A 20 1.82 -5.69 4.42
CA ARG A 20 1.38 -6.47 5.59
C ARG A 20 2.54 -7.22 6.25
N LEU A 21 3.37 -7.90 5.47
CA LEU A 21 4.50 -8.66 5.98
C LEU A 21 5.55 -7.76 6.63
N LEU A 22 5.78 -6.57 6.07
CA LEU A 22 6.65 -5.54 6.63
C LEU A 22 6.07 -4.95 7.93
N LEU A 23 4.75 -4.74 8.01
CA LEU A 23 4.08 -4.30 9.23
C LEU A 23 4.18 -5.34 10.36
N ASP A 24 3.96 -6.61 10.04
CA ASP A 24 4.10 -7.73 10.98
C ASP A 24 5.53 -7.86 11.52
N SER A 25 6.53 -7.40 10.77
CA SER A 25 7.92 -7.38 11.23
C SER A 25 8.23 -6.30 12.29
N GLY A 26 7.22 -5.51 12.71
CA GLY A 26 7.37 -4.48 13.74
C GLY A 26 8.03 -3.20 13.22
N ILE A 27 7.90 -2.91 11.91
CA ILE A 27 8.41 -1.68 11.32
C ILE A 27 7.58 -0.50 11.81
N ASP A 28 8.26 0.60 12.15
CA ASP A 28 7.61 1.84 12.53
C ASP A 28 6.90 2.45 11.30
N VAL A 29 5.59 2.54 11.38
CA VAL A 29 4.71 3.08 10.32
C VAL A 29 4.79 4.60 10.21
N ASN A 30 5.38 5.25 11.21
CA ASN A 30 5.55 6.70 11.22
C ASN A 30 6.78 7.15 10.41
N ILE A 31 7.54 6.22 9.82
CA ILE A 31 8.66 6.57 8.97
C ILE A 31 8.13 7.33 7.75
N ARG A 32 8.76 8.47 7.48
CA ARG A 32 8.47 9.33 6.34
C ARG A 32 9.51 9.17 5.25
N ASP A 33 9.08 9.22 3.99
CA ASP A 33 9.96 9.32 2.84
C ASP A 33 10.61 10.71 2.73
N TYR A 34 11.44 10.91 1.71
CA TYR A 34 12.10 12.17 1.40
C TYR A 34 11.12 13.33 1.05
N GLN A 35 9.85 13.01 0.80
CA GLN A 35 8.77 13.95 0.54
C GLN A 35 7.93 14.22 1.81
N GLY A 36 8.30 13.63 2.96
CA GLY A 36 7.59 13.77 4.21
C GLY A 36 6.31 12.93 4.31
N ARG A 37 6.09 11.99 3.39
CA ARG A 37 4.89 11.13 3.33
C ARG A 37 5.15 9.80 4.03
N THR A 38 4.13 9.23 4.65
CA THR A 38 4.21 7.85 5.16
C THR A 38 3.83 6.84 4.08
N ALA A 39 4.16 5.57 4.28
CA ALA A 39 3.75 4.50 3.35
C ALA A 39 2.21 4.41 3.21
N LEU A 40 1.47 4.76 4.27
CA LEU A 40 0.00 4.86 4.23
C LEU A 40 -0.47 6.01 3.34
N ASP A 41 0.20 7.16 3.35
CA ASP A 41 -0.15 8.28 2.48
C ASP A 41 0.02 7.90 1.00
N ILE A 42 1.11 7.21 0.67
CA ILE A 42 1.35 6.70 -0.70
C ILE A 42 0.26 5.70 -1.13
N LEU A 43 -0.15 4.78 -0.25
CA LEU A 43 -1.22 3.82 -0.54
C LEU A 43 -2.58 4.51 -0.77
N ARG A 44 -2.84 5.63 -0.10
CA ARG A 44 -4.08 6.41 -0.27
C ARG A 44 -4.09 7.15 -1.60
N GLU A 45 -2.94 7.67 -2.03
CA GLU A 45 -2.78 8.31 -3.35
C GLU A 45 -2.83 7.29 -4.49
N HIS A 46 -2.27 6.10 -4.26
CA HIS A 46 -2.20 5.01 -5.22
C HIS A 46 -2.95 3.78 -4.70
N PRO A 47 -4.29 3.83 -4.66
CA PRO A 47 -5.06 2.64 -4.33
C PRO A 47 -4.69 1.54 -5.33
N PRO A 48 -4.50 0.29 -4.87
CA PRO A 48 -4.26 -0.80 -5.79
C PRO A 48 -5.41 -0.77 -6.80
N ARG A 49 -5.07 -0.64 -8.08
CA ARG A 49 -6.03 -0.79 -9.17
C ARG A 49 -6.57 -2.20 -9.06
N ASN A 50 -7.63 -2.35 -8.27
CA ASN A 50 -8.48 -3.51 -8.30
C ASN A 50 -9.22 -3.38 -9.63
N HIS A 51 -8.66 -4.01 -10.67
CA HIS A 51 -9.30 -4.12 -11.98
C HIS A 51 -10.65 -4.89 -11.92
N ASN A 52 -11.13 -5.24 -10.72
CA ASN A 52 -12.44 -5.82 -10.46
C ASN A 52 -13.41 -4.87 -9.74
N ARG A 53 -13.40 -3.57 -10.04
CA ARG A 53 -14.67 -2.82 -10.05
C ARG A 53 -15.44 -3.15 -11.32
N SER A 54 -15.87 -4.41 -11.47
CA SER A 54 -17.12 -4.70 -12.15
C SER A 54 -18.15 -4.97 -11.07
N PRO A 55 -18.94 -3.96 -10.65
CA PRO A 55 -20.17 -4.21 -9.91
C PRO A 55 -21.28 -4.87 -10.76
N ASP A 56 -21.00 -5.28 -12.00
CA ASP A 56 -22.05 -5.68 -12.96
C ASP A 56 -22.32 -7.19 -13.06
N SER A 57 -21.61 -8.06 -12.32
CA SER A 57 -21.80 -9.52 -12.44
C SER A 57 -22.81 -10.15 -11.47
N TYR A 58 -23.50 -9.35 -10.64
CA TYR A 58 -24.50 -9.87 -9.68
C TYR A 58 -25.86 -9.19 -9.74
N LYS A 59 -26.19 -8.47 -10.84
CA LYS A 59 -27.60 -8.21 -11.15
C LYS A 59 -28.20 -9.43 -11.86
N THR A 60 -28.87 -10.22 -11.03
CA THR A 60 -29.87 -11.25 -11.35
C THR A 60 -31.07 -10.63 -12.10
N THR A 61 -31.78 -11.47 -12.87
CA THR A 61 -33.05 -11.29 -13.64
C THR A 61 -32.98 -10.61 -15.00
#